data_AF-A0A6B2G2U4-F1
#
_entry.id   AF-A0A6B2G2U4-F1
#
_cell.length_a   1.000
_cell.length_b   1.000
_cell.length_c   1.000
_cell.angle_alpha   90.00
_cell.angle_beta   90.00
_cell.angle_gamma   90.00
#
_symmetry.space_group_name_H-M   'P 1'
#
loop_
_entity.id
_entity.type
_entity.pdbx_description
1 polymer ?
#
loop_
_entity_poly.entity_id
_entity_poly.type
_entity_poly.pdbx_seq_one_letter_code
_entity_poly.pdbx_strand_id
1 'polypeptide(L)'
;VFTQFSIGLILIYFSTKIDLFLSNIMIKSYLYQLIFIFTLLTFLAATQDIAVDGWGLNMMPRSHISYASLCNTVGQTIGYIVGNCLFLLLTSRIGFLSNITPGKFSDGYLISESNFIFYAGLGFIIITLSVLIWKSENPIISGNCESDAGILNAYRELYNYMTLPHVIKITLIILTLKFCFVATDSLLSPKL
;
A
#
# COMPACT_ATOMS: atom_id res chain seq x y z
N VAL A 1 4.74 -5.12 -10.58
CA VAL A 1 5.21 -4.04 -11.49
C VAL A 1 4.04 -3.28 -12.13
N PHE A 2 3.16 -3.93 -12.90
CA PHE A 2 2.03 -3.25 -13.56
C PHE A 2 1.07 -2.52 -12.60
N THR A 3 0.68 -3.17 -11.50
CA THR A 3 -0.19 -2.57 -10.47
C THR A 3 0.47 -1.36 -9.81
N GLN A 4 1.73 -1.48 -9.42
CA GLN A 4 2.53 -0.41 -8.81
C GLN A 4 2.70 0.81 -9.73
N PHE A 5 2.95 0.57 -11.02
CA PHE A 5 3.02 1.62 -12.03
C PHE A 5 1.66 2.33 -12.20
N SER A 6 0.59 1.54 -12.25
CA SER A 6 -0.78 2.06 -12.39
C SER A 6 -1.19 2.93 -11.19
N ILE A 7 -0.84 2.51 -9.97
CA ILE A 7 -1.02 3.30 -8.74
C ILE A 7 -0.27 4.64 -8.86
N GLY A 8 1.01 4.62 -9.28
CA GLY A 8 1.80 5.83 -9.44
C GLY A 8 1.18 6.83 -10.45
N LEU A 9 0.71 6.34 -11.59
CA LEU A 9 0.03 7.18 -12.59
C LEU A 9 -1.30 7.76 -12.08
N ILE A 10 -2.11 6.94 -11.40
CA ILE A 10 -3.39 7.40 -10.82
C ILE A 10 -3.13 8.46 -9.75
N LEU A 11 -2.11 8.30 -8.89
CA LEU A 11 -1.73 9.29 -7.89
C LEU A 11 -1.28 10.61 -8.53
N ILE A 12 -0.45 10.57 -9.58
CA ILE A 12 -0.04 11.78 -10.30
C ILE A 12 -1.26 12.48 -10.94
N TYR A 13 -2.14 11.73 -11.60
CA TYR A 13 -3.37 12.31 -12.14
C TYR A 13 -4.24 12.93 -11.03
N PHE A 14 -4.42 12.21 -9.93
CA PHE A 14 -5.22 12.64 -8.79
C PHE A 14 -4.66 13.90 -8.13
N SER A 15 -3.33 14.06 -8.05
CA SER A 15 -2.68 15.26 -7.51
C SER A 15 -3.14 16.54 -8.23
N THR A 16 -3.35 16.51 -9.54
CA THR A 16 -3.81 17.68 -10.31
C THR A 16 -5.27 18.05 -10.08
N LYS A 17 -6.07 17.13 -9.53
CA LYS A 17 -7.52 17.29 -9.35
C LYS A 17 -7.95 17.36 -7.88
N ILE A 18 -7.06 17.04 -6.95
CA ILE A 18 -7.44 16.94 -5.54
C ILE A 18 -7.93 18.26 -4.96
N ASP A 19 -7.28 19.38 -5.26
CA ASP A 19 -7.70 20.70 -4.76
C ASP A 19 -9.12 21.06 -5.25
N LEU A 20 -9.44 20.70 -6.49
CA LEU A 20 -10.77 20.88 -7.07
C LEU A 20 -11.81 19.98 -6.40
N PHE A 21 -11.46 18.71 -6.15
CA PHE A 21 -12.37 17.75 -5.53
C PHE A 21 -12.65 18.07 -4.06
N LEU A 22 -11.62 18.48 -3.30
CA LEU A 22 -11.76 18.86 -1.91
C LEU A 22 -12.51 20.18 -1.74
N SER A 23 -12.23 21.19 -2.57
CA SER A 23 -12.95 22.47 -2.53
C SER A 23 -14.43 22.33 -2.90
N ASN A 24 -14.81 21.30 -3.66
CA ASN A 24 -16.18 21.10 -4.15
C ASN A 24 -16.84 19.82 -3.60
N ILE A 25 -16.39 19.34 -2.44
CA ILE A 25 -16.83 18.06 -1.87
C ILE A 25 -18.34 18.00 -1.59
N MET A 26 -18.97 19.16 -1.41
CA MET A 26 -20.42 19.31 -1.22
C MET A 26 -21.24 18.96 -2.46
N ILE A 27 -20.61 18.91 -3.64
CA ILE A 27 -21.26 18.52 -4.89
C ILE A 27 -21.13 17.01 -5.07
N LYS A 28 -22.27 16.31 -5.14
CA LYS A 28 -22.34 14.84 -5.24
C LYS A 28 -21.45 14.24 -6.33
N SER A 29 -21.33 14.91 -7.48
CA SER A 29 -20.52 14.43 -8.61
C SER A 29 -19.04 14.25 -8.24
N TYR A 30 -18.43 15.26 -7.59
CA TYR A 30 -17.02 15.20 -7.18
C TYR A 30 -16.81 14.20 -6.03
N LEU A 31 -17.78 14.06 -5.13
CA LEU A 31 -17.76 13.02 -4.10
C LEU A 31 -17.71 11.60 -4.71
N TYR A 32 -18.55 11.31 -5.70
CA TYR A 32 -18.55 9.99 -6.36
C TYR A 32 -17.24 9.72 -7.10
N GLN A 33 -16.67 10.72 -7.76
CA GLN A 33 -15.36 10.59 -8.42
C GLN A 33 -14.24 10.33 -7.41
N LEU A 34 -14.26 11.02 -6.26
CA LEU A 34 -13.31 10.82 -5.18
C LEU A 34 -13.39 9.39 -4.64
N ILE A 35 -14.60 8.92 -4.31
CA ILE A 35 -14.85 7.55 -3.83
C ILE A 35 -14.37 6.53 -4.86
N PHE A 36 -14.67 6.75 -6.14
CA PHE A 36 -14.26 5.86 -7.21
C PHE A 36 -12.73 5.75 -7.30
N ILE A 37 -12.01 6.88 -7.29
CA ILE A 37 -10.54 6.90 -7.35
C ILE A 37 -9.93 6.22 -6.13
N PHE A 38 -10.41 6.52 -4.91
CA PHE A 38 -9.91 5.87 -3.70
C PHE A 38 -10.21 4.37 -3.68
N THR A 39 -11.39 3.96 -4.13
CA THR A 39 -11.76 2.54 -4.23
C THR A 39 -10.84 1.83 -5.22
N LEU A 40 -10.59 2.44 -6.39
CA LEU A 40 -9.69 1.89 -7.41
C LEU A 40 -8.25 1.78 -6.88
N LEU A 41 -7.73 2.83 -6.25
CA LEU A 41 -6.39 2.82 -5.64
C LEU A 41 -6.27 1.73 -4.57
N THR A 42 -7.27 1.60 -3.69
CA THR A 42 -7.29 0.57 -2.64
C THR A 42 -7.34 -0.83 -3.23
N PHE A 43 -8.14 -1.04 -4.28
CA PHE A 43 -8.22 -2.32 -4.99
C PHE A 43 -6.89 -2.69 -5.66
N LEU A 44 -6.23 -1.73 -6.31
CA LEU A 44 -4.90 -1.94 -6.90
C LEU A 44 -3.84 -2.21 -5.83
N ALA A 45 -3.88 -1.52 -4.70
CA ALA A 45 -2.97 -1.73 -3.58
C ALA A 45 -3.14 -3.13 -2.96
N ALA A 46 -4.39 -3.58 -2.78
CA ALA A 46 -4.66 -4.95 -2.32
C ALA A 46 -4.13 -6.01 -3.30
N THR A 47 -4.28 -5.77 -4.61
CA THR A 47 -3.71 -6.65 -5.64
C THR A 47 -2.18 -6.65 -5.60
N GLN A 48 -1.57 -5.50 -5.33
CA GLN A 48 -0.12 -5.38 -5.20
C GLN A 48 0.41 -6.13 -3.98
N ASP A 49 -0.26 -6.05 -2.83
CA ASP A 49 0.17 -6.74 -1.61
C ASP A 49 0.28 -8.25 -1.83
N ILE A 50 -0.75 -8.86 -2.42
CA ILE A 50 -0.77 -10.29 -2.79
C ILE A 50 0.37 -10.61 -3.77
N ALA A 51 0.56 -9.78 -4.80
CA ALA A 51 1.57 -10.02 -5.82
C ALA A 51 3.00 -9.90 -5.25
N VAL A 52 3.24 -8.94 -4.37
CA VAL A 52 4.55 -8.71 -3.73
C VAL A 52 4.86 -9.80 -2.71
N ASP A 53 3.86 -10.27 -1.96
CA ASP A 53 3.99 -11.41 -1.05
C ASP A 53 4.39 -12.69 -1.79
N GLY A 54 3.68 -13.02 -2.87
CA GLY A 54 4.00 -14.18 -3.70
C GLY A 54 5.39 -14.08 -4.34
N TRP A 55 5.77 -12.89 -4.77
CA TRP A 55 7.08 -12.65 -5.36
C TRP A 55 8.22 -12.77 -4.33
N GLY A 56 8.02 -12.27 -3.12
CA GLY A 56 8.99 -12.37 -2.02
C GLY A 56 9.27 -13.82 -1.59
N LEU A 57 8.22 -14.65 -1.51
CA LEU A 57 8.36 -16.08 -1.19
C LEU A 57 9.18 -16.85 -2.22
N ASN A 58 9.08 -16.47 -3.51
CA ASN A 58 9.87 -17.08 -4.58
C ASN A 58 11.31 -16.57 -4.67
N MET A 59 11.62 -15.41 -4.06
CA MET A 59 12.98 -14.85 -4.04
C MET A 59 13.86 -15.40 -2.92
N MET A 60 13.28 -15.79 -1.79
CA MET A 60 14.04 -16.22 -0.61
C MET A 60 14.36 -17.72 -0.67
N PRO A 61 15.56 -18.15 -0.23
CA PRO A 61 15.87 -19.57 -0.08
C PRO A 61 14.95 -20.21 0.98
N ARG A 62 14.65 -21.50 0.84
CA ARG A 62 13.69 -22.23 1.70
C ARG A 62 14.01 -22.16 3.20
N SER A 63 15.27 -22.00 3.58
CA SER A 63 15.71 -21.83 4.98
C SER A 63 15.26 -20.52 5.61
N HIS A 64 14.91 -19.52 4.80
CA HIS A 64 14.69 -18.13 5.21
C HIS A 64 13.36 -17.55 4.69
N ILE A 65 12.43 -18.41 4.27
CA ILE A 65 11.14 -18.01 3.72
C ILE A 65 10.31 -17.17 4.70
N SER A 66 10.47 -17.41 6.01
CA SER A 66 9.79 -16.64 7.07
C SER A 66 10.26 -15.19 7.17
N TYR A 67 11.41 -14.83 6.61
CA TYR A 67 11.84 -13.43 6.57
C TYR A 67 11.10 -12.60 5.51
N ALA A 68 10.51 -13.23 4.49
CA ALA A 68 9.76 -12.53 3.46
C ALA A 68 8.56 -11.77 4.05
N SER A 69 7.78 -12.42 4.93
CA SER A 69 6.64 -11.80 5.59
C SER A 69 7.04 -10.75 6.64
N LEU A 70 8.18 -10.93 7.30
CA LEU A 70 8.75 -9.92 8.20
C LEU A 70 9.13 -8.65 7.42
N CYS A 71 9.79 -8.79 6.28
CA CYS A 71 10.13 -7.65 5.42
C CYS A 71 8.87 -6.91 4.93
N ASN A 72 7.81 -7.62 4.52
CA ASN A 72 6.56 -6.97 4.13
C ASN A 72 5.95 -6.20 5.31
N THR A 73 5.85 -6.83 6.48
CA THR A 73 5.29 -6.20 7.70
C THR A 73 6.07 -4.95 8.11
N VAL A 74 7.41 -5.01 8.10
CA VAL A 74 8.27 -3.86 8.43
C VAL A 74 8.12 -2.76 7.38
N GLY A 75 8.11 -3.11 6.09
CA GLY A 75 7.90 -2.16 5.00
C GLY A 75 6.56 -1.43 5.11
N GLN A 76 5.47 -2.17 5.35
CA GLN A 76 4.14 -1.60 5.58
C GLN A 76 4.11 -0.68 6.82
N THR A 77 4.74 -1.08 7.93
CA THR A 77 4.80 -0.27 9.15
C THR A 77 5.56 1.04 8.91
N ILE A 78 6.72 0.97 8.25
CA ILE A 78 7.48 2.17 7.87
C ILE A 78 6.65 3.05 6.94
N GLY A 79 5.99 2.46 5.94
CA GLY A 79 5.11 3.17 5.02
C GLY A 79 3.95 3.88 5.73
N TYR A 80 3.33 3.24 6.71
CA TYR A 80 2.28 3.84 7.55
C TYR A 80 2.81 5.00 8.39
N ILE A 81 3.96 4.83 9.04
CA ILE A 81 4.59 5.89 9.85
C ILE A 81 4.99 7.06 8.97
N VAL A 82 5.69 6.81 7.86
CA VAL A 82 6.10 7.84 6.91
C VAL A 82 4.86 8.53 6.34
N GLY A 83 3.87 7.77 5.85
CA GLY A 83 2.63 8.32 5.31
C GLY A 83 1.93 9.27 6.27
N ASN A 84 1.74 8.86 7.53
CA ASN A 84 1.03 9.68 8.52
C ASN A 84 1.89 10.81 9.09
N CYS A 85 3.10 10.51 9.57
CA CYS A 85 3.97 11.52 10.19
C CYS A 85 4.49 12.54 9.18
N LEU A 86 4.90 12.10 7.98
CA LEU A 86 5.39 13.01 6.95
C LEU A 86 4.26 13.88 6.40
N PHE A 87 3.07 13.30 6.15
CA PHE A 87 1.90 14.08 5.72
C PHE A 87 1.53 15.13 6.76
N LEU A 88 1.44 14.75 8.04
CA LEU A 88 1.11 15.69 9.11
C LEU A 88 2.19 16.76 9.26
N LEU A 89 3.47 16.40 9.22
CA LEU A 89 4.56 17.38 9.33
C LEU A 89 4.55 18.40 8.18
N LEU A 90 4.24 17.97 6.95
CA LEU A 90 4.26 18.81 5.76
C LEU A 90 2.99 19.66 5.60
N THR A 91 1.83 19.14 6.00
CA THR A 91 0.53 19.82 5.92
C THR A 91 0.22 20.65 7.16
N SER A 92 0.83 20.36 8.31
CA SER A 92 0.58 21.12 9.53
C SER A 92 1.26 22.49 9.53
N ARG A 93 0.51 23.49 10.01
CA ARG A 93 0.96 24.85 10.32
C ARG A 93 1.87 24.94 11.56
N ILE A 94 2.43 23.81 12.03
CA ILE A 94 3.12 23.74 13.32
C ILE A 94 4.56 24.24 13.19
N GLY A 95 4.92 25.22 14.03
CA GLY A 95 6.16 26.00 13.99
C GLY A 95 7.48 25.24 14.25
N PHE A 96 7.53 23.92 14.10
CA PHE A 96 8.79 23.17 14.25
C PHE A 96 9.75 23.46 13.08
N LEU A 97 9.22 23.62 11.86
CA LEU A 97 10.00 24.03 10.69
C LEU A 97 10.11 25.56 10.51
N SER A 98 9.22 26.36 11.12
CA SER A 98 9.39 27.83 11.08
C SER A 98 10.64 28.30 11.83
N ASN A 99 11.12 27.50 12.81
CA ASN A 99 12.38 27.74 13.49
C ASN A 99 13.62 27.33 12.66
N ILE A 100 13.47 26.49 11.64
CA ILE A 100 14.58 26.01 10.78
C ILE A 100 14.75 26.91 9.55
N THR A 101 13.68 27.55 9.07
CA THR A 101 13.72 28.44 7.89
C THR A 101 13.01 29.77 8.17
N PRO A 102 13.69 30.74 8.80
CA PRO A 102 13.13 32.06 9.01
C PRO A 102 13.02 32.82 7.68
N GLY A 103 11.79 33.07 7.20
CA GLY A 103 11.55 34.16 6.25
C GLY A 103 10.74 33.89 4.97
N LYS A 104 10.03 32.76 4.80
CA LYS A 104 9.34 32.49 3.50
C LYS A 104 7.96 31.84 3.53
N PHE A 105 7.16 31.99 4.58
CA PHE A 105 5.83 31.35 4.62
C PHE A 105 4.73 32.33 5.01
N SER A 106 4.15 33.02 4.02
CA SER A 106 3.05 33.95 4.26
C SER A 106 1.69 33.24 4.40
N ASP A 107 1.56 31.98 3.96
CA ASP A 107 0.27 31.26 3.90
C ASP A 107 0.24 29.90 4.63
N GLY A 108 1.16 29.65 5.57
CA GLY A 108 1.02 28.59 6.57
C GLY A 108 1.20 27.12 6.14
N TYR A 109 1.23 26.78 4.86
CA TYR A 109 1.49 25.40 4.40
C TYR A 109 2.91 25.28 3.80
N LEU A 110 3.69 24.29 4.24
CA LEU A 110 5.03 24.01 3.68
C LEU A 110 4.93 23.31 2.33
N ILE A 111 3.98 22.39 2.17
CA ILE A 111 3.69 21.65 0.93
C ILE A 111 2.16 21.48 0.84
N SER A 112 1.55 21.84 -0.30
CA SER A 112 0.12 21.60 -0.56
C SER A 112 -0.20 20.10 -0.60
N GLU A 113 -1.41 19.71 -0.23
CA GLU A 113 -1.91 18.32 -0.27
C GLU A 113 -1.72 17.69 -1.66
N SER A 114 -1.94 18.48 -2.71
CA SER A 114 -1.65 18.12 -4.11
C SER A 114 -0.18 17.73 -4.33
N ASN A 115 0.76 18.53 -3.83
CA ASN A 115 2.19 18.28 -4.02
C ASN A 115 2.65 17.01 -3.28
N PHE A 116 2.11 16.73 -2.10
CA PHE A 116 2.43 15.49 -1.38
C PHE A 116 2.05 14.24 -2.20
N ILE A 117 0.84 14.22 -2.75
CA ILE A 117 0.34 13.11 -3.57
C ILE A 117 1.15 12.97 -4.86
N PHE A 118 1.54 14.10 -5.47
CA PHE A 118 2.42 14.09 -6.64
C PHE A 118 3.77 13.43 -6.35
N TYR A 119 4.44 13.82 -5.26
CA TYR A 119 5.72 13.21 -4.86
C TYR A 119 5.58 11.74 -4.46
N ALA A 120 4.49 11.38 -3.79
CA ALA A 120 4.20 9.98 -3.49
C ALA A 120 4.06 9.17 -4.79
N GLY A 121 3.26 9.64 -5.75
CA GLY A 121 3.10 9.01 -7.07
C GLY A 121 4.41 8.90 -7.85
N LEU A 122 5.23 9.95 -7.82
CA LEU A 122 6.58 9.94 -8.41
C LEU A 122 7.49 8.90 -7.74
N GLY A 123 7.44 8.77 -6.41
CA GLY A 123 8.14 7.72 -5.66
C GLY A 123 7.74 6.31 -6.11
N PHE A 124 6.43 6.05 -6.28
CA PHE A 124 5.93 4.78 -6.81
C PHE A 124 6.51 4.47 -8.21
N ILE A 125 6.59 5.46 -9.09
CA ILE A 125 7.18 5.28 -10.43
C ILE A 125 8.68 5.00 -10.35
N ILE A 126 9.44 5.78 -9.57
CA ILE A 126 10.89 5.60 -9.43
C ILE A 126 11.23 4.21 -8.89
N ILE A 127 10.53 3.76 -7.85
CA ILE A 127 10.73 2.42 -7.29
C ILE A 127 10.39 1.36 -8.34
N THR A 128 9.32 1.54 -9.10
CA THR A 128 8.92 0.60 -10.15
C THR A 128 9.97 0.51 -11.26
N LEU A 129 10.52 1.64 -11.71
CA LEU A 129 11.59 1.67 -12.71
C LEU A 129 12.87 1.03 -12.17
N SER A 130 13.19 1.28 -10.90
CA SER A 130 14.36 0.68 -10.23
C SER A 130 14.23 -0.85 -10.20
N VAL A 131 13.05 -1.37 -9.85
CA VAL A 131 12.76 -2.82 -9.90
C VAL A 131 12.90 -3.37 -11.31
N LEU A 132 12.40 -2.65 -12.32
CA LEU A 132 12.45 -3.10 -13.72
C LEU A 132 13.89 -3.14 -14.27
N ILE A 133 14.75 -2.23 -13.84
CA ILE A 133 16.16 -2.17 -14.28
C ILE A 133 17.02 -3.20 -13.53
N TRP A 134 16.85 -3.32 -12.21
CA TRP A 134 17.74 -4.15 -11.39
C TRP A 134 17.30 -5.60 -11.27
N LYS A 135 16.02 -5.91 -11.47
CA LYS A 135 15.57 -7.30 -11.45
C LYS A 135 15.82 -7.94 -12.82
N SER A 136 16.89 -8.72 -12.90
CA SER A 136 17.02 -9.76 -13.93
C SER A 136 16.27 -11.00 -13.46
N GLU A 137 15.33 -11.48 -14.27
CA GLU A 137 14.67 -12.77 -14.04
C GLU A 137 15.60 -13.88 -14.52
N ASN A 138 16.01 -14.76 -13.60
CA ASN A 138 16.67 -16.00 -14.01
C ASN A 138 15.61 -16.86 -14.72
N PRO A 139 15.92 -17.45 -15.89
CA PRO A 139 15.02 -18.41 -16.50
C PRO A 139 14.81 -19.53 -15.49
N ILE A 140 13.58 -19.68 -15.05
CA ILE A 140 13.21 -20.74 -14.12
C ILE A 140 13.47 -22.04 -14.90
N ILE A 141 14.51 -22.79 -14.51
CA ILE A 141 14.67 -24.19 -14.90
C ILE A 141 13.59 -24.97 -14.14
N SER A 142 12.34 -24.76 -14.51
CA SER A 142 11.23 -25.62 -14.15
C SER A 142 10.96 -26.45 -15.38
N GLY A 143 11.52 -27.66 -15.35
CA GLY A 143 11.18 -28.70 -16.30
C GLY A 143 9.68 -28.94 -16.32
N ASN A 144 9.23 -29.34 -17.51
CA ASN A 144 7.90 -29.81 -17.89
C ASN A 144 6.79 -28.76 -17.95
N CYS A 145 6.39 -28.51 -19.19
CA CYS A 145 5.06 -28.10 -19.60
C CYS A 145 3.98 -28.90 -18.85
N GLU A 146 3.15 -28.25 -18.02
CA GLU A 146 1.73 -28.63 -17.76
C GLU A 146 0.96 -27.36 -17.33
N SER A 147 0.35 -26.60 -18.25
CA SER A 147 -1.05 -26.72 -18.71
C SER A 147 -2.04 -26.94 -17.57
N ASP A 148 -2.90 -25.95 -17.27
CA ASP A 148 -4.16 -25.90 -16.48
C ASP A 148 -4.37 -26.84 -15.26
N ALA A 149 -4.02 -28.12 -15.36
CA ALA A 149 -3.99 -29.11 -14.29
C ALA A 149 -3.12 -28.68 -13.09
N GLY A 150 -1.98 -28.01 -13.30
CA GLY A 150 -1.14 -27.50 -12.21
C GLY A 150 -1.82 -26.41 -11.38
N ILE A 151 -2.55 -25.50 -12.05
CA ILE A 151 -3.28 -24.40 -11.39
C ILE A 151 -4.47 -24.98 -10.62
N LEU A 152 -5.26 -25.86 -11.25
CA LEU A 152 -6.37 -26.54 -10.58
C LEU A 152 -5.92 -27.37 -9.37
N ASN A 153 -4.78 -28.06 -9.48
CA ASN A 153 -4.20 -28.79 -8.36
C ASN A 153 -3.77 -27.86 -7.23
N ALA A 154 -3.15 -26.71 -7.55
CA ALA A 154 -2.81 -25.70 -6.56
C ALA A 154 -4.05 -25.15 -5.82
N TYR A 155 -5.13 -24.81 -6.54
CA TYR A 155 -6.39 -24.39 -5.93
C TYR A 155 -7.02 -25.49 -5.06
N ARG A 156 -6.94 -26.76 -5.51
CA ARG A 156 -7.44 -27.91 -4.77
C ARG A 156 -6.67 -28.13 -3.47
N GLU A 157 -5.35 -28.03 -3.51
CA GLU A 157 -4.52 -28.09 -2.31
C GLU A 157 -4.83 -26.94 -1.35
N LEU A 158 -4.96 -25.71 -1.87
CA LEU A 158 -5.31 -24.52 -1.07
C LEU A 158 -6.66 -24.70 -0.37
N TYR A 159 -7.66 -25.25 -1.06
CA TYR A 159 -8.95 -25.59 -0.48
C TYR A 159 -8.84 -26.65 0.63
N ASN A 160 -8.05 -27.70 0.41
CA ASN A 160 -7.80 -28.72 1.42
C ASN A 160 -7.09 -28.14 2.65
N TYR A 161 -6.16 -27.19 2.47
CA TYR A 161 -5.52 -26.50 3.58
C TYR A 161 -6.50 -25.59 4.36
N MET A 162 -7.35 -24.85 3.65
CA MET A 162 -8.36 -23.98 4.27
C MET A 162 -9.39 -24.76 5.11
N THR A 163 -9.68 -26.01 4.76
CA THR A 163 -10.66 -26.85 5.47
C THR A 163 -10.09 -27.58 6.69
N LEU A 164 -8.77 -27.51 6.93
CA LEU A 164 -8.16 -28.09 8.14
C LEU A 164 -8.72 -27.42 9.41
N PRO A 165 -9.14 -28.20 10.42
CA PRO A 165 -9.76 -27.66 11.63
C PRO A 165 -8.82 -26.75 12.42
N HIS A 166 -7.50 -26.94 12.30
CA HIS A 166 -6.50 -26.06 12.91
C HIS A 166 -6.45 -24.68 12.26
N VAL A 167 -6.51 -24.61 10.92
CA VAL A 167 -6.49 -23.35 10.17
C VAL A 167 -7.75 -22.54 10.49
N ILE A 168 -8.92 -23.19 10.51
CA ILE A 168 -10.19 -22.52 10.86
C ILE A 168 -10.15 -21.98 12.30
N LYS A 169 -9.67 -22.77 13.27
CA LYS A 169 -9.55 -22.33 14.68
C LYS A 169 -8.58 -21.14 14.82
N ILE A 170 -7.41 -21.20 14.18
CA ILE A 170 -6.43 -20.10 14.21
C ILE A 170 -7.02 -18.86 13.55
N THR A 171 -7.68 -18.99 12.40
CA THR A 171 -8.34 -17.87 11.72
C THR A 171 -9.41 -17.23 12.59
N LEU A 172 -10.25 -18.01 13.28
CA LEU A 172 -11.24 -17.48 14.21
C LEU A 172 -10.60 -16.73 15.37
N ILE A 173 -9.54 -17.29 15.97
CA ILE A 173 -8.79 -16.62 17.05
C ILE A 173 -8.20 -15.29 16.56
N ILE A 174 -7.55 -15.28 15.40
CA ILE A 174 -6.96 -14.06 14.80
C ILE A 174 -8.06 -13.04 14.48
N LEU A 175 -9.21 -13.48 13.97
CA LEU A 175 -10.35 -12.61 13.68
C LEU A 175 -10.90 -11.95 14.96
N THR A 176 -11.08 -12.72 16.03
CA THR A 176 -11.52 -12.19 17.33
C THR A 176 -10.51 -11.21 17.90
N LEU A 177 -9.21 -11.52 17.82
CA LEU A 177 -8.15 -10.61 18.25
C LEU A 177 -8.19 -9.30 17.45
N LYS A 178 -8.27 -9.36 16.12
CA LYS A 178 -8.38 -8.17 15.26
C LYS A 178 -9.59 -7.32 15.64
N PHE A 179 -10.74 -7.92 15.92
CA PHE A 179 -11.94 -7.20 16.38
C PHE A 179 -11.70 -6.45 17.69
N CYS A 180 -11.04 -7.08 18.68
CA CYS A 180 -10.65 -6.41 19.92
C CYS A 180 -9.66 -5.25 19.70
N PHE A 181 -8.69 -5.44 18.80
CA PHE A 181 -7.70 -4.41 18.49
C PHE A 181 -8.29 -3.21 17.74
N VAL A 182 -9.29 -3.41 16.86
CA VAL A 182 -9.99 -2.30 16.19
C VAL A 182 -10.61 -1.32 17.20
N ALA A 183 -11.19 -1.82 18.29
CA ALA A 183 -11.71 -0.96 19.36
C ALA A 183 -10.60 -0.13 20.00
N THR A 184 -9.43 -0.75 20.22
CA THR A 184 -8.26 -0.08 20.82
C THR A 184 -7.63 0.94 19.86
N ASP A 185 -7.48 0.60 18.57
CA ASP A 185 -6.95 1.49 17.54
C ASP A 185 -7.86 2.71 17.33
N SER A 186 -9.18 2.55 17.42
CA SER A 186 -10.12 3.68 17.37
C SER A 186 -10.02 4.64 18.56
N LEU A 187 -9.54 4.14 19.71
CA LEU A 187 -9.31 4.93 20.93
C LEU A 187 -7.92 5.60 20.95
N LEU A 188 -6.91 4.93 20.37
CA LEU A 188 -5.52 5.41 20.30
C LEU A 188 -5.20 6.26 19.07
N SER A 189 -6.04 6.21 18.02
CA SER A 189 -5.93 7.14 16.90
C SER A 189 -5.98 8.56 17.47
N PRO A 190 -4.92 9.38 17.34
CA PRO A 190 -4.93 10.74 17.85
C PRO A 190 -6.10 11.45 17.20
N LYS A 191 -7.11 11.77 18.01
CA LYS A 191 -8.28 12.52 17.56
C LYS A 191 -7.76 13.79 16.89
N LEU A 192 -7.99 13.90 15.58
CA LEU A 192 -8.11 15.20 14.93
C LEU A 192 -9.19 16.02 15.66
#